data_AF-A0A7H8KM10-F1
#
_entry.id   AF-A0A7H8KM10-F1
#
_cell.length_a   1.000
_cell.length_b   1.000
_cell.length_c   1.000
_cell.angle_alpha   90.00
_cell.angle_beta   90.00
_cell.angle_gamma   90.00
#
_symmetry.space_group_name_H-M   'P 1'
#
loop_
_entity.id
_entity.type
_entity.pdbx_description
1 polymer ?
#
loop_
_entity_poly.entity_id
_entity_poly.type
_entity_poly.pdbx_seq_one_letter_code
_entity_poly.pdbx_strand_id
1 'polypeptide(L)'
;MLAEMVDECAPRRFAICEEYGDRADGGIFAWGLAFPDGRALVCGEDSAFTGRFRSPDTALRIFSRTGRRLRLLWIDAPSQC
;
A
#
# COMPACT_ATOMS: atom_id res chain seq x y z
N MET A 1 9.46 -8.23 -26.14
CA MET A 1 10.13 -9.39 -25.48
C MET A 1 9.50 -9.57 -24.09
N LEU A 2 9.41 -10.79 -23.53
CA LEU A 2 8.71 -11.02 -22.24
C LEU A 2 9.16 -10.09 -21.09
N ALA A 3 10.41 -9.65 -21.11
CA ALA A 3 10.96 -8.70 -20.14
C ALA A 3 10.31 -7.31 -20.19
N GLU A 4 9.98 -6.79 -21.38
CA GLU A 4 9.32 -5.49 -21.54
C GLU A 4 7.90 -5.54 -20.97
N MET A 5 7.17 -6.63 -21.25
CA MET A 5 5.83 -6.85 -20.72
C MET A 5 5.81 -6.92 -19.18
N VAL A 6 6.87 -7.45 -18.56
CA VAL A 6 6.99 -7.50 -17.09
C VAL A 6 7.14 -6.09 -16.51
N ASP A 7 7.91 -5.22 -17.15
CA ASP A 7 8.09 -3.83 -16.70
C ASP A 7 6.79 -3.03 -16.87
N GLU A 8 6.14 -3.13 -18.03
CA GLU A 8 4.87 -2.45 -18.32
C GLU A 8 3.72 -2.91 -17.42
N CYS A 9 3.72 -4.19 -17.01
CA CYS A 9 2.69 -4.77 -16.16
C CYS A 9 3.10 -4.85 -14.67
N ALA A 10 4.25 -4.29 -14.30
CA ALA A 10 4.76 -4.37 -12.94
C ALA A 10 3.77 -3.71 -11.96
N PRO A 11 3.34 -4.41 -10.90
CA PRO A 11 2.48 -3.80 -9.90
C PRO A 11 3.25 -2.73 -9.13
N ARG A 12 2.62 -1.58 -8.95
CA ARG A 12 3.16 -0.48 -8.13
C ARG A 12 3.06 -0.84 -6.65
N ARG A 13 4.15 -0.68 -5.93
CA ARG A 13 4.29 -0.95 -4.51
C ARG A 13 3.92 0.27 -3.69
N PHE A 14 3.20 0.03 -2.59
CA PHE A 14 2.83 1.05 -1.63
C PHE A 14 2.89 0.49 -0.21
N ALA A 15 2.93 1.38 0.77
CA ALA A 15 2.79 1.08 2.18
C ALA A 15 1.58 1.83 2.74
N ILE A 16 0.90 1.20 3.70
CA ILE A 16 -0.07 1.85 4.57
C ILE A 16 0.65 2.07 5.89
N CYS A 17 0.86 3.33 6.27
CA CYS A 17 1.50 3.71 7.51
C CYS A 17 0.46 4.21 8.51
N GLU A 18 0.65 3.88 9.77
CA GLU A 18 -0.13 4.41 10.89
C GLU A 18 0.67 5.54 11.54
N GLU A 19 0.03 6.71 11.70
CA GLU A 19 0.60 7.83 12.46
C GLU A 19 0.16 7.73 13.92
N TYR A 20 1.11 7.66 14.84
CA TYR A 20 0.87 7.70 16.28
C TYR A 20 1.14 9.10 16.84
N GLY A 21 0.10 9.79 17.30
CA GLY A 21 0.23 11.04 18.07
C GLY A 21 0.75 12.25 17.28
N ASP A 22 1.25 13.25 18.02
CA ASP A 22 1.65 14.58 17.52
C ASP A 22 3.15 14.67 17.16
N ARG A 23 3.95 13.66 17.51
CA ARG A 23 5.41 13.66 17.39
C ARG A 23 5.95 12.62 16.41
N ALA A 24 5.48 12.61 15.16
CA ALA A 24 6.15 11.90 14.05
C ALA A 24 6.52 10.42 14.26
N ASP A 25 6.00 9.75 15.28
CA ASP A 25 6.18 8.32 15.50
C ASP A 25 5.13 7.62 14.63
N GLY A 26 5.59 6.92 13.60
CA GLY A 26 4.73 6.22 12.66
C GLY A 26 5.28 4.83 12.36
N GLY A 27 4.39 3.86 12.23
CA GLY A 27 4.72 2.47 11.90
C GLY A 27 4.17 2.07 10.54
N ILE A 28 4.75 1.03 9.95
CA ILE A 28 4.16 0.42 8.75
C ILE A 28 3.07 -0.54 9.22
N PHE A 29 1.83 -0.23 8.90
CA PHE A 29 0.70 -1.10 9.23
C PHE A 29 0.59 -2.27 8.25
N ALA A 30 0.80 -2.00 6.95
CA ALA A 30 0.71 -2.99 5.90
C ALA A 30 1.50 -2.58 4.65
N TRP A 31 1.92 -3.57 3.87
CA TRP A 31 2.48 -3.40 2.54
C TRP A 31 1.45 -3.77 1.48
N GLY A 32 1.59 -3.21 0.27
CA GLY A 32 0.68 -3.54 -0.82
C GLY A 32 1.27 -3.42 -2.22
N LEU A 33 0.61 -4.12 -3.14
CA LEU A 33 0.85 -4.15 -4.57
C LEU A 33 -0.41 -3.71 -5.29
N ALA A 34 -0.33 -2.65 -6.08
CA ALA A 34 -1.39 -2.19 -6.97
C ALA A 34 -1.11 -2.66 -8.39
N PHE A 35 -1.99 -3.50 -8.90
CA PHE A 35 -1.90 -4.04 -10.24
C PHE A 35 -2.39 -3.03 -11.28
N PRO A 36 -1.97 -3.15 -12.55
CA PRO A 36 -2.44 -2.29 -13.65
C PRO A 36 -3.97 -2.28 -13.83
N ASP A 37 -4.66 -3.38 -13.46
CA ASP A 37 -6.12 -3.50 -13.46
C ASP A 37 -6.81 -2.69 -12.32
N GLY A 38 -6.04 -1.89 -11.57
CA GLY A 38 -6.52 -1.05 -10.46
C GLY A 38 -6.71 -1.79 -9.13
N ARG A 39 -6.70 -3.13 -9.13
CA ARG A 39 -6.82 -3.94 -7.91
C ARG A 39 -5.57 -3.85 -7.05
N ALA A 40 -5.74 -4.00 -5.75
CA ALA A 40 -4.62 -4.06 -4.80
C ALA A 40 -4.59 -5.39 -4.05
N LEU A 41 -3.38 -5.88 -3.78
CA LEU A 41 -3.11 -6.89 -2.76
C LEU A 41 -2.45 -6.18 -1.58
N VAL A 42 -2.92 -6.42 -0.37
CA VAL A 42 -2.36 -5.83 0.86
C VAL A 42 -2.04 -6.94 1.83
N CYS A 43 -0.85 -6.89 2.41
CA CYS A 43 -0.35 -7.81 3.42
C CYS A 43 0.00 -7.03 4.69
N GLY A 44 -0.55 -7.45 5.83
CA GLY A 44 -0.17 -6.88 7.12
C GLY A 44 1.27 -7.20 7.50
N GLU A 45 1.81 -6.42 8.44
CA GLU A 45 3.06 -6.76 9.12
C GLU A 45 2.96 -8.18 9.74
N ASP A 46 4.03 -8.97 9.64
CA ASP A 46 4.10 -10.37 10.11
C ASP A 46 3.09 -11.37 9.52
N SER A 47 2.58 -11.12 8.31
CA SER A 47 1.59 -11.99 7.64
C SER A 47 0.27 -12.16 8.41
N ALA A 48 -0.04 -11.27 9.37
CA ALA A 48 -1.24 -11.35 10.19
C ALA A 48 -2.53 -11.34 9.35
N PHE A 49 -2.49 -10.72 8.17
CA PHE A 49 -3.55 -10.80 7.18
C PHE A 49 -3.02 -10.60 5.77
N THR A 50 -3.75 -11.12 4.78
CA THR A 50 -3.59 -10.80 3.37
C THR A 50 -4.97 -10.60 2.76
N GLY A 51 -5.16 -9.50 2.04
CA GLY A 51 -6.46 -9.14 1.48
C GLY A 51 -6.34 -8.61 0.06
N ARG A 52 -7.32 -8.94 -0.78
CA ARG A 52 -7.45 -8.39 -2.13
C ARG A 52 -8.53 -7.32 -2.12
N PHE A 53 -8.20 -6.15 -2.66
CA PHE A 53 -9.04 -4.96 -2.64
C PHE A 53 -9.26 -4.46 -4.07
N ARG A 54 -10.37 -3.75 -4.27
CA ARG A 54 -10.70 -3.15 -5.56
C ARG A 54 -9.73 -2.04 -5.95
N SER A 55 -9.16 -1.36 -4.96
CA SER A 55 -8.17 -0.30 -5.14
C SER A 55 -7.36 -0.10 -3.85
N PRO A 56 -6.13 0.43 -3.92
CA PRO A 56 -5.36 0.85 -2.75
C PRO A 56 -6.16 1.76 -1.80
N ASP A 57 -6.90 2.72 -2.34
CA ASP A 57 -7.75 3.66 -1.57
C ASP A 57 -8.91 2.96 -0.85
N THR A 58 -9.43 1.89 -1.44
CA THR A 58 -10.49 1.07 -0.81
C THR A 58 -9.93 0.33 0.40
N ALA A 59 -8.70 -0.20 0.30
CA ALA A 59 -8.03 -0.84 1.43
C ALA A 59 -7.82 0.17 2.56
N LEU A 60 -7.25 1.34 2.25
CA LEU A 60 -7.05 2.42 3.21
C LEU A 60 -8.36 2.81 3.89
N ARG A 61 -9.42 3.05 3.12
CA ARG A 61 -10.75 3.41 3.64
C ARG A 61 -11.29 2.36 4.60
N ILE A 62 -11.13 1.06 4.30
CA ILE A 62 -11.60 -0.02 5.17
C ILE A 62 -10.83 0.00 6.49
N PHE A 63 -9.50 0.09 6.44
CA PHE A 63 -8.67 0.08 7.65
C PHE A 63 -8.87 1.34 8.51
N SER A 64 -9.05 2.51 7.90
CA SER A 64 -9.31 3.77 8.63
C SER A 64 -10.63 3.77 9.41
N ARG A 65 -11.59 2.88 9.09
CA ARG A 65 -12.85 2.76 9.87
C ARG A 65 -12.64 2.30 11.31
N THR A 66 -11.47 1.75 11.62
CA THR A 66 -11.10 1.34 12.99
C THR A 66 -10.67 2.51 13.89
N GLY A 67 -10.76 3.76 13.40
CA GLY A 67 -10.37 4.96 14.14
C GLY A 67 -8.86 5.26 14.07
N ARG A 68 -8.13 4.49 13.28
CA ARG A 68 -6.68 4.64 13.07
C ARG A 68 -6.39 5.74 12.06
N ARG A 69 -5.35 6.53 12.32
CA ARG A 69 -4.84 7.55 11.40
C ARG A 69 -3.87 6.89 10.41
N LEU A 70 -4.43 6.38 9.32
CA LEU A 70 -3.67 5.68 8.29
C LEU A 70 -3.41 6.58 7.08
N ARG A 71 -2.22 6.46 6.50
CA ARG A 71 -1.86 7.09 5.21
C ARG A 71 -1.34 6.05 4.25
N LEU A 72 -1.64 6.24 2.97
CA LEU A 72 -1.09 5.44 1.89
C LEU A 72 0.08 6.18 1.25
N LEU A 73 1.24 5.54 1.17
CA LEU A 73 2.47 6.08 0.62
C LEU A 73 2.96 5.16 -0.52
N TRP A 74 3.25 5.74 -1.67
CA TRP A 74 3.78 5.00 -2.82
C TRP A 74 5.30 4.92 -2.77
N ILE A 75 5.86 3.73 -2.99
CA ILE A 75 7.31 3.51 -3.02
C ILE A 75 7.87 3.84 -4.40
N ASP A 76 7.13 3.50 -5.46
CA ASP A 76 7.54 3.72 -6.85
C ASP A 76 7.23 5.14 -7.37
N ALA A 77 6.86 6.08 -6.50
CA ALA A 77 6.92 7.48 -6.88
C ALA A 77 8.40 7.82 -7.11
N PRO A 78 8.77 8.57 -8.16
CA PRO A 78 10.15 9.00 -8.31
C PRO A 78 10.53 9.72 -7.03
N SER A 79 11.46 9.13 -6.29
CA SER A 79 12.15 9.79 -5.19
C SER A 79 12.69 11.08 -5.78
N GLN A 80 12.08 12.21 -5.47
CA GLN A 80 12.72 13.50 -5.72
C GLN A 80 13.90 13.55 -4.74
N CYS A 81 15.04 13.04 -5.19
CA CYS A 81 16.34 13.13 -4.55
C CYS A 81 17.28 13.79 -5.55
#